data_AF-A0A6A5SZP7-F1
#
_entry.id   AF-A0A6A5SZP7-F1
#
_cell.length_a   1.000
_cell.length_b   1.000
_cell.length_c   1.000
_cell.angle_alpha   90.00
_cell.angle_beta   90.00
_cell.angle_gamma   90.00
#
_symmetry.space_group_name_H-M   'P 1'
#
loop_
_entity.id
_entity.type
_entity.pdbx_description
1 polymer ?
#
loop_
_entity_poly.entity_id
_entity_poly.type
_entity_poly.pdbx_seq_one_letter_code
_entity_poly.pdbx_strand_id
1 'polypeptide(L)'
;MSESDNDTSMTQIRTADLTKMRNIVAEYTAQLTEEYMAAKKERAEKGAAASTRTKDKLREIYKLRYNGVNLFTIAKWHIRHQWEEQRRNPYELHNIFYIILFITLIVWTFGSIICAYFEAKAAEDNKKLPTLFRGMLGAIPGTVQAVLFIFPPMFVGF
;
A
#
# COMPACT_ATOMS: atom_id res chain seq x y z
N MET A 1 0.15 71.25 22.20
CA MET A 1 -0.68 70.14 22.71
C MET A 1 -1.89 70.09 21.79
N SER A 2 -2.16 69.07 20.98
CA SER A 2 -2.09 67.63 21.25
C SER A 2 -2.42 66.85 19.97
N GLU A 3 -1.42 66.40 19.21
CA GLU A 3 -1.66 65.53 18.04
C GLU A 3 -0.72 64.31 18.04
N SER A 4 0.53 64.44 18.53
CA SER A 4 1.44 63.29 18.70
C SER A 4 1.06 62.33 19.85
N ASP A 5 0.35 62.82 20.87
CA ASP A 5 -0.07 61.97 22.00
C ASP A 5 -1.22 61.02 21.61
N ASN A 6 -2.03 61.38 20.62
CA ASN A 6 -3.16 60.56 20.18
C ASN A 6 -2.68 59.37 19.33
N ASP A 7 -1.69 59.59 18.45
CA ASP A 7 -1.10 58.54 17.59
C ASP A 7 -0.26 57.51 18.38
N THR A 8 0.39 57.96 19.45
CA THR A 8 1.15 57.07 20.35
C THR A 8 0.21 56.17 21.17
N SER A 9 -0.99 56.65 21.52
CA SER A 9 -1.99 55.84 22.21
C SER A 9 -2.63 54.77 21.30
N MET A 10 -2.94 55.12 20.04
CA MET A 10 -3.51 54.20 19.05
C MET A 10 -2.54 53.07 18.67
N THR A 11 -1.25 53.36 18.57
CA THR A 11 -0.21 52.35 18.28
C THR A 11 0.04 51.42 19.48
N GLN A 12 -0.05 51.92 20.72
CA GLN A 12 0.02 51.07 21.92
C GLN A 12 -1.20 50.16 22.08
N ILE A 13 -2.40 50.66 21.82
CA ILE A 13 -3.64 49.85 21.84
C ILE A 13 -3.57 48.73 20.79
N ARG A 14 -3.11 49.06 19.57
CA ARG A 14 -2.98 48.09 18.47
C ARG A 14 -1.93 47.01 18.74
N THR A 15 -0.82 47.34 19.40
CA THR A 15 0.21 46.35 19.75
C THR A 15 -0.22 45.46 20.93
N ALA A 16 -0.98 45.98 21.89
CA ALA A 16 -1.59 45.20 22.96
C ALA A 16 -2.61 44.18 22.42
N ASP A 17 -3.48 44.59 21.49
CA ASP A 17 -4.47 43.70 20.86
C ASP A 17 -3.82 42.62 19.99
N LEU A 18 -2.76 42.95 19.25
CA LEU A 18 -1.97 41.98 18.49
C LEU A 18 -1.29 40.95 19.40
N THR A 19 -0.79 41.38 20.55
CA THR A 19 -0.17 40.49 21.55
C THR A 19 -1.21 39.54 22.15
N LYS A 20 -2.40 40.05 22.45
CA LYS A 20 -3.53 39.26 22.95
C LYS A 20 -3.99 38.22 21.91
N MET A 21 -4.12 38.62 20.65
CA MET A 21 -4.46 37.68 19.56
C MET A 21 -3.38 36.61 19.36
N ARG A 22 -2.09 36.98 19.42
CA ARG A 22 -0.99 36.02 19.33
C ARG A 22 -1.03 34.98 20.46
N ASN A 23 -1.34 35.41 21.68
CA ASN A 23 -1.44 34.51 22.83
C ASN A 23 -2.62 33.54 22.68
N ILE A 24 -3.78 34.02 22.21
CA ILE A 24 -4.94 33.18 21.93
C ILE A 24 -4.60 32.13 20.86
N VAL A 25 -3.97 32.54 19.76
CA VAL A 25 -3.55 31.61 18.69
C VAL A 25 -2.51 30.60 19.21
N ALA A 26 -1.58 31.03 20.06
CA ALA A 26 -0.60 30.14 20.69
C ALA A 26 -1.27 29.10 21.61
N GLU A 27 -2.28 29.49 22.40
CA GLU A 27 -3.06 28.57 23.23
C GLU A 27 -3.86 27.57 22.38
N TYR A 28 -4.54 28.03 21.32
CA TYR A 28 -5.27 27.15 20.41
C TYR A 28 -4.36 26.17 19.69
N THR A 29 -3.19 26.61 19.23
CA THR A 29 -2.22 25.72 18.57
C THR A 29 -1.62 24.71 19.52
N ALA A 30 -1.33 25.09 20.77
CA ALA A 30 -0.90 24.17 21.82
C ALA A 30 -1.95 23.09 22.09
N GLN A 31 -3.22 23.47 22.29
CA GLN A 31 -4.32 22.53 22.48
C GLN A 31 -4.48 21.56 21.30
N LEU A 32 -4.44 22.08 20.06
CA LEU A 32 -4.54 21.23 18.86
C LEU A 32 -3.38 20.23 18.76
N THR A 33 -2.17 20.65 19.14
CA THR A 33 -1.01 19.75 19.15
C THR A 33 -1.12 18.68 20.24
N GLU A 34 -1.64 19.02 21.42
CA GLU A 34 -1.88 18.04 22.48
C GLU A 34 -2.94 17.01 22.08
N GLU A 35 -4.06 17.46 21.51
CA GLU A 35 -5.10 16.57 20.99
C GLU A 35 -4.56 15.64 19.89
N TYR A 36 -3.75 16.18 18.96
CA TYR A 36 -3.15 15.39 17.89
C TYR A 36 -2.18 14.34 18.44
N MET A 37 -1.34 14.71 19.42
CA MET A 37 -0.39 13.80 20.04
C MET A 37 -1.09 12.73 20.88
N ALA A 38 -2.17 13.09 21.59
CA ALA A 38 -3.02 12.16 22.32
C ALA A 38 -3.70 11.15 21.38
N ALA A 39 -4.31 11.62 20.29
CA ALA A 39 -4.93 10.77 19.28
C ALA A 39 -3.92 9.82 18.61
N LYS A 40 -2.70 10.30 18.36
CA LYS A 40 -1.61 9.47 17.82
C LYS A 40 -1.17 8.38 18.80
N LYS A 41 -1.06 8.71 20.09
CA LYS A 41 -0.73 7.75 21.15
C LYS A 41 -1.82 6.68 21.30
N GLU A 42 -3.09 7.08 21.30
CA GLU A 42 -4.22 6.16 21.37
C GLU A 42 -4.26 5.21 20.16
N ARG A 43 -3.97 5.70 18.95
CA ARG A 43 -3.85 4.86 17.74
C ARG A 43 -2.65 3.91 17.82
N ALA A 44 -1.52 4.36 18.37
CA ALA A 44 -0.33 3.52 18.56
C ALA A 44 -0.58 2.42 19.60
N GLU A 45 -1.26 2.72 20.71
CA GLU A 45 -1.63 1.75 21.74
C GLU A 45 -2.65 0.73 21.23
N LYS A 46 -3.68 1.19 20.51
CA LYS A 46 -4.65 0.30 19.83
C LYS A 46 -3.96 -0.58 18.78
N GLY A 47 -3.02 -0.04 18.02
CA GLY A 47 -2.23 -0.79 17.04
C GLY A 47 -1.28 -1.81 17.69
N ALA A 48 -0.63 -1.44 18.79
CA ALA A 48 0.24 -2.33 19.56
C ALA A 48 -0.55 -3.50 20.16
N ALA A 49 -1.72 -3.22 20.76
CA ALA A 49 -2.64 -4.22 21.31
C ALA A 49 -3.25 -5.13 20.24
N ALA A 50 -3.52 -4.62 19.03
CA ALA A 50 -3.95 -5.45 17.91
C ALA A 50 -2.80 -6.37 17.42
N SER A 51 -1.56 -5.88 17.41
CA SER A 51 -0.41 -6.67 16.98
C SER A 51 -0.07 -7.81 17.95
N THR A 52 -0.18 -7.59 19.27
CA THR A 52 0.04 -8.62 20.29
C THR A 52 -1.01 -9.72 20.20
N ARG A 53 -2.28 -9.35 20.06
CA ARG A 53 -3.41 -10.29 19.90
C ARG A 53 -3.28 -11.16 18.64
N THR A 54 -2.68 -10.62 17.56
CA THR A 54 -2.43 -11.36 16.32
C THR A 54 -1.25 -12.33 16.47
N LYS A 55 -0.18 -11.92 17.16
CA LYS A 55 0.96 -12.80 17.47
C LYS A 55 0.57 -13.98 18.36
N ASP A 56 -0.30 -13.75 19.35
CA ASP A 56 -0.77 -14.82 20.24
C ASP A 56 -1.64 -15.84 19.50
N LYS A 57 -2.54 -15.39 18.61
CA LYS A 57 -3.31 -16.28 17.72
C LYS A 57 -2.41 -17.10 16.79
N LEU A 58 -1.39 -16.49 16.21
CA LEU A 58 -0.39 -17.21 15.41
C LEU A 58 0.31 -18.28 16.26
N ARG A 59 0.68 -17.96 17.50
CA ARG A 59 1.33 -18.88 18.43
C ARG A 59 0.44 -20.08 18.78
N GLU A 60 -0.88 -19.90 18.85
CA GLU A 60 -1.83 -21.01 19.00
C GLU A 60 -1.93 -21.86 17.73
N ILE A 61 -1.89 -21.26 16.54
CA ILE A 61 -1.84 -22.00 15.27
C ILE A 61 -0.56 -22.85 15.19
N TYR A 62 0.57 -22.34 15.69
CA TYR A 62 1.83 -23.10 15.80
C TYR A 62 1.73 -24.32 16.73
N LYS A 63 0.75 -24.36 17.65
CA LYS A 63 0.52 -25.48 18.56
C LYS A 63 -0.49 -26.50 18.03
N LEU A 64 -1.14 -26.24 16.89
CA LEU A 64 -2.02 -27.22 16.24
C LEU A 64 -1.17 -28.40 15.74
N ARG A 65 -1.08 -29.44 16.59
CA ARG A 65 -0.52 -30.74 16.25
C ARG A 65 -1.63 -31.64 15.76
N TYR A 66 -1.60 -32.00 14.48
CA TYR A 66 -2.45 -33.06 13.96
C TYR A 66 -1.70 -34.38 14.12
N ASN A 67 -2.22 -35.28 14.96
CA ASN A 67 -1.67 -36.63 15.15
C ASN A 67 -0.18 -36.67 15.55
N GLY A 68 0.25 -35.76 16.45
CA GLY A 68 1.64 -35.69 16.92
C GLY A 68 2.64 -35.05 15.93
N VAL A 69 2.21 -34.74 14.71
CA VAL A 69 3.02 -34.10 13.67
C VAL A 69 2.66 -32.61 13.60
N ASN A 70 3.67 -31.76 13.47
CA ASN A 70 3.49 -30.31 13.34
C ASN A 70 2.90 -29.99 11.95
N LEU A 71 1.89 -29.10 11.86
CA LEU A 71 1.28 -28.71 10.58
C LEU A 71 2.33 -28.22 9.56
N PHE A 72 3.37 -27.54 10.04
CA PHE A 72 4.50 -27.09 9.23
C PHE A 72 5.26 -28.24 8.58
N THR A 73 5.39 -29.38 9.25
CA THR A 73 6.06 -30.56 8.68
C THR A 73 5.23 -31.15 7.55
N ILE A 74 3.90 -31.22 7.73
CA ILE A 74 2.96 -31.67 6.69
C ILE A 74 3.00 -30.70 5.51
N ALA A 75 2.88 -29.40 5.74
CA ALA A 75 2.94 -28.38 4.71
C ALA A 75 4.29 -28.39 3.97
N LYS A 76 5.41 -28.49 4.70
CA LYS A 76 6.75 -28.57 4.10
C LYS A 76 6.92 -29.83 3.26
N TRP A 77 6.43 -30.97 3.75
CA TRP A 77 6.44 -32.22 2.97
C TRP A 77 5.60 -32.08 1.70
N HIS A 78 4.41 -31.49 1.81
CA HIS A 78 3.51 -31.30 0.67
C HIS A 78 4.10 -30.34 -0.38
N ILE A 79 4.68 -29.21 0.06
CA ILE A 79 5.39 -28.27 -0.82
C ILE A 79 6.57 -28.96 -1.52
N ARG A 80 7.35 -29.75 -0.78
CA ARG A 80 8.49 -30.48 -1.36
C ARG A 80 8.03 -31.54 -2.35
N HIS A 81 6.96 -32.25 -2.05
CA HIS A 81 6.39 -33.26 -2.93
C HIS A 81 5.85 -32.63 -4.22
N GLN A 82 5.11 -31.54 -4.11
CA GLN A 82 4.63 -30.75 -5.25
C GLN A 82 5.79 -30.21 -6.10
N TRP A 83 6.88 -29.77 -5.46
CA TRP A 83 8.09 -29.34 -6.16
C TRP A 83 8.78 -30.47 -6.93
N GLU A 84 8.83 -31.67 -6.35
CA GLU A 84 9.38 -32.86 -6.98
C GLU A 84 8.47 -33.36 -8.13
N GLU A 85 7.15 -33.25 -8.01
CA GLU A 85 6.18 -33.53 -9.09
C GLU A 85 6.32 -32.53 -10.24
N GLN A 86 6.41 -31.22 -9.94
CA GLN A 86 6.64 -30.18 -10.95
C GLN A 86 7.95 -30.36 -11.71
N ARG A 87 8.99 -30.89 -11.07
CA ARG A 87 10.25 -31.23 -11.74
C ARG A 87 10.13 -32.39 -12.71
N ARG A 88 9.19 -33.31 -12.49
CA ARG A 88 8.98 -34.48 -13.35
C ARG A 88 8.08 -34.17 -14.54
N ASN A 89 7.09 -33.29 -14.37
CA ASN A 89 6.23 -32.86 -15.45
C ASN A 89 5.88 -31.37 -15.31
N PRO A 90 6.60 -30.45 -15.99
CA PRO A 90 6.36 -29.01 -15.86
C PRO A 90 4.99 -28.57 -16.39
N TYR A 91 4.27 -29.45 -17.10
CA TYR A 91 2.97 -29.20 -17.71
C TYR A 91 1.78 -29.57 -16.81
N GLU A 92 2.01 -30.32 -15.72
CA GLU A 92 0.98 -30.63 -14.71
C GLU A 92 1.06 -29.61 -13.57
N LEU A 93 0.97 -28.32 -13.92
CA LEU A 93 0.99 -27.26 -12.93
C LEU A 93 -0.29 -27.34 -12.07
N HIS A 94 -0.14 -27.37 -10.74
CA HIS A 94 -1.29 -27.44 -9.83
C HIS A 94 -2.19 -26.20 -10.00
N ASN A 95 -3.52 -26.36 -9.89
CA ASN A 95 -4.54 -25.31 -10.06
C ASN A 95 -4.23 -23.99 -9.32
N ILE A 96 -3.60 -24.10 -8.15
CA ILE A 96 -3.16 -22.97 -7.32
C ILE A 96 -2.18 -22.05 -8.07
N PHE A 97 -1.25 -22.59 -8.86
CA PHE A 97 -0.28 -21.77 -9.59
C PHE A 97 -0.94 -20.95 -10.68
N TYR A 98 -1.96 -21.49 -11.37
CA TYR A 98 -2.76 -20.70 -12.32
C TYR A 98 -3.48 -19.55 -11.63
N ILE A 99 -4.03 -19.78 -10.43
CA ILE A 99 -4.68 -18.72 -9.64
C ILE A 99 -3.68 -17.65 -9.22
N ILE A 100 -2.49 -18.04 -8.75
CA ILE A 100 -1.43 -17.09 -8.37
C ILE A 100 -1.04 -16.25 -9.58
N LEU A 101 -0.78 -16.86 -10.73
CA LEU A 101 -0.43 -16.16 -11.96
C LEU A 101 -1.56 -15.24 -12.45
N PHE A 102 -2.81 -15.68 -12.36
CA PHE A 102 -3.97 -14.87 -12.69
C PHE A 102 -4.06 -13.62 -11.81
N ILE A 103 -3.87 -13.77 -10.48
CA ILE A 103 -3.84 -12.63 -9.55
C ILE A 103 -2.66 -11.70 -9.88
N THR A 104 -1.47 -12.24 -10.13
CA THR A 104 -0.30 -11.46 -10.54
C THR A 104 -0.57 -10.67 -11.81
N LEU A 105 -1.19 -11.27 -12.83
CA LEU A 105 -1.56 -10.62 -14.08
C LEU A 105 -2.59 -9.51 -13.87
N ILE A 106 -3.58 -9.74 -13.01
CA ILE A 106 -4.58 -8.73 -12.64
C ILE A 106 -3.91 -7.52 -11.98
N VAL A 107 -3.09 -7.76 -10.95
CA VAL A 107 -2.38 -6.69 -10.23
C VAL A 107 -1.47 -5.92 -11.16
N TRP A 108 -0.75 -6.62 -12.05
CA TRP A 108 0.11 -6.01 -13.05
C TRP A 108 -0.66 -5.14 -14.06
N THR A 109 -1.80 -5.64 -14.56
CA THR A 109 -2.65 -4.93 -15.52
C THR A 109 -3.20 -3.65 -14.90
N PHE A 110 -3.77 -3.74 -13.70
CA PHE A 110 -4.26 -2.57 -12.98
C PHE A 110 -3.13 -1.58 -12.65
N GLY A 111 -1.97 -2.08 -12.21
CA GLY A 111 -0.79 -1.26 -11.97
C GLY A 111 -0.38 -0.48 -13.22
N SER A 112 -0.34 -1.14 -14.37
CA SER A 112 0.03 -0.53 -15.66
C SER A 112 -0.98 0.53 -16.09
N ILE A 113 -2.29 0.28 -15.92
CA ILE A 113 -3.36 1.26 -16.21
C ILE A 113 -3.24 2.49 -15.30
N ILE A 114 -2.98 2.29 -14.01
CA ILE A 114 -2.84 3.39 -13.04
C ILE A 114 -1.63 4.25 -13.40
N CYS A 115 -0.47 3.64 -13.70
CA CYS A 115 0.71 4.36 -14.17
C CYS A 115 0.41 5.14 -15.46
N ALA A 116 -0.26 4.52 -16.43
CA ALA A 116 -0.65 5.17 -17.69
C ALA A 116 -1.57 6.37 -17.47
N TYR A 117 -2.51 6.27 -16.53
CA TYR A 117 -3.41 7.36 -16.17
C TYR A 117 -2.66 8.55 -15.57
N PHE A 118 -1.73 8.30 -14.65
CA PHE A 118 -0.90 9.37 -14.06
C PHE A 118 0.03 10.02 -15.10
N GLU A 119 0.61 9.23 -16.01
CA GLU A 119 1.40 9.77 -17.13
C GLU A 119 0.55 10.62 -18.08
N ALA A 120 -0.66 10.17 -18.44
CA ALA A 120 -1.56 10.92 -19.30
C ALA A 120 -2.05 12.22 -18.65
N LYS A 121 -2.22 12.25 -17.32
CA LYS A 121 -2.57 13.47 -16.58
C LYS A 121 -1.43 14.50 -16.59
N ALA A 122 -0.17 14.05 -16.63
CA ALA A 122 1.01 14.90 -16.70
C ALA A 122 1.37 15.34 -18.14
N ALA A 123 0.73 14.75 -19.17
CA ALA A 123 1.03 15.03 -20.57
C ALA A 123 0.25 16.24 -21.13
N GLU A 124 0.86 16.93 -22.11
CA GLU A 124 0.22 18.00 -22.90
C GLU A 124 -1.05 17.50 -23.62
N ASP A 125 -2.03 18.38 -23.82
CA ASP A 125 -3.39 18.03 -24.32
C ASP A 125 -3.40 17.13 -25.57
N ASN A 126 -2.48 17.32 -26.50
CA ASN A 126 -2.42 16.54 -27.74
C ASN A 126 -1.77 15.16 -27.61
N LYS A 127 -1.17 14.82 -26.45
CA LYS A 127 -0.45 13.54 -26.24
C LYS A 127 -1.08 12.63 -25.19
N LYS A 128 -2.21 13.02 -24.60
CA LYS A 128 -2.87 12.27 -23.51
C LYS A 128 -3.29 10.86 -23.93
N LEU A 129 -3.96 10.76 -25.08
CA LEU A 129 -4.45 9.51 -25.67
C LEU A 129 -3.34 8.54 -26.07
N PRO A 130 -2.31 8.94 -26.85
CA PRO A 130 -1.22 8.03 -27.20
C PRO A 130 -0.37 7.61 -26.00
N THR A 131 -0.23 8.45 -24.97
CA THR A 131 0.47 8.09 -23.73
C THR A 131 -0.30 7.02 -22.95
N LEU A 132 -1.62 7.13 -22.87
CA LEU A 132 -2.47 6.12 -22.25
C LEU A 132 -2.36 4.77 -22.97
N PHE A 133 -2.45 4.77 -24.30
CA PHE A 133 -2.31 3.56 -25.11
C PHE A 133 -0.92 2.94 -24.98
N ARG A 134 0.15 3.73 -24.90
CA ARG A 134 1.51 3.19 -24.67
C ARG A 134 1.60 2.45 -23.33
N GLY A 135 1.02 3.01 -22.27
CA GLY A 135 1.00 2.35 -20.96
C GLY A 135 0.16 1.07 -20.94
N MET A 136 -0.98 1.05 -21.63
CA MET A 136 -1.79 -0.16 -21.78
C MET A 136 -1.10 -1.23 -22.65
N LEU A 137 -0.48 -0.83 -23.76
CA LEU A 137 0.26 -1.73 -24.65
C LEU A 137 1.55 -2.24 -24.00
N GLY A 138 2.17 -1.48 -23.10
CA GLY A 138 3.33 -1.91 -22.31
C GLY A 138 3.05 -3.10 -21.39
N ALA A 139 1.78 -3.32 -21.01
CA ALA A 139 1.38 -4.48 -20.21
C ALA A 139 1.28 -5.78 -21.03
N ILE A 140 1.14 -5.69 -22.36
CA ILE A 140 0.89 -6.83 -23.25
C ILE A 140 2.11 -7.76 -23.35
N PRO A 141 3.35 -7.29 -23.60
CA PRO A 141 4.51 -8.17 -23.73
C PRO A 141 4.75 -9.04 -22.49
N GLY A 142 4.66 -8.45 -21.29
CA GLY A 142 4.82 -9.18 -20.02
C GLY A 142 3.72 -10.21 -19.80
N THR A 143 2.48 -9.87 -20.14
CA THR A 143 1.33 -10.78 -20.04
C THR A 143 1.46 -11.94 -21.02
N VAL A 144 1.81 -11.65 -22.28
CA VAL A 144 2.00 -12.66 -23.34
C VAL A 144 3.18 -13.57 -22.98
N GLN A 145 4.28 -13.04 -22.48
CA GLN A 145 5.44 -13.85 -22.06
C GLN A 145 5.10 -14.76 -20.87
N ALA A 146 4.33 -14.27 -19.89
CA ALA A 146 3.86 -15.09 -18.77
C ALA A 146 2.90 -16.19 -19.25
N VAL A 147 1.94 -15.86 -20.13
CA VAL A 147 1.00 -16.82 -20.71
C VAL A 147 1.74 -17.87 -21.54
N LEU A 148 2.69 -17.48 -22.38
CA LEU A 148 3.51 -18.40 -23.18
C LEU A 148 4.45 -19.27 -22.33
N PHE A 149 4.86 -18.80 -21.16
CA PHE A 149 5.64 -19.62 -20.23
C PHE A 149 4.78 -20.72 -19.57
N ILE A 150 3.52 -20.41 -19.27
CA ILE A 150 2.57 -21.33 -18.62
C ILE A 150 1.96 -22.31 -19.63
N PHE A 151 1.59 -21.77 -20.79
CA PHE A 151 1.04 -22.49 -21.92
C PHE A 151 2.02 -22.31 -23.08
N PRO A 152 3.20 -22.96 -23.03
CA PRO A 152 4.07 -22.98 -24.18
C PRO A 152 3.23 -23.52 -25.33
N PRO A 153 3.27 -22.83 -26.49
CA PRO A 153 2.43 -23.22 -27.58
C PRO A 153 2.82 -24.65 -27.94
N MET A 154 1.85 -25.55 -27.89
CA MET A 154 1.99 -26.95 -28.24
C MET A 154 2.16 -27.06 -29.77
N PHE A 155 3.21 -26.45 -30.33
CA PHE A 155 3.63 -26.64 -31.71
C PHE A 155 4.47 -27.92 -31.82
N VAL A 156 3.93 -29.05 -31.34
CA VAL A 156 4.49 -30.38 -31.62
C VAL A 156 3.35 -31.29 -32.05
N GLY A 157 3.03 -31.15 -33.32
CA GLY A 157 2.25 -32.07 -34.12
C GLY A 157 2.85 -32.15 -35.52
N PHE A 158 4.16 -32.50 -35.59
CA PHE A 158 4.83 -33.05 -36.76
C PHE A 158 5.88 -34.05 -36.29
#